data_AF-A0A5N7C2L1-F1
#
_entry.id   AF-A0A5N7C2L1-F1
#
_cell.length_a   1.000
_cell.length_b   1.000
_cell.length_c   1.000
_cell.angle_alpha   90.00
_cell.angle_beta   90.00
_cell.angle_gamma   90.00
#
_symmetry.space_group_name_H-M   'P 1'
#
loop_
_entity.id
_entity.type
_entity.pdbx_description
1 polymer ?
#
loop_
_entity_poly.entity_id
_entity_poly.type
_entity_poly.pdbx_seq_one_letter_code
_entity_poly.pdbx_strand_id
1 'polypeptide(L)'
;MSTGITQCQHTAPPTDRFHTCPHPHHSPYSEVNLPPLLFRMDAPIEQDLPEVPVLVESDEVALDHEGKPIRDFPFLPRYITCSPVGWLLEYWMRSDNRLAYRDIRARMACPVRLKPAENALNMRRERDGRRPLHLSCWTNRRGTPGRINKIDIERVEHWSIDQARFNTTMNIVYADGGSGAPLCLADRALASHSPTNYPLDFFLTQGRGEIPSERVWASQNIFFRLSERANELGLGSWKELPEEWPDTFRHNVNR
;
A
#
# COMPACT_ATOMS: atom_id res chain seq x y z
N MET A 1 22.05 13.39 -15.64
CA MET A 1 23.01 13.71 -14.56
C MET A 1 22.97 12.55 -13.57
N SER A 2 24.06 11.82 -13.42
CA SER A 2 24.13 10.64 -12.53
C SER A 2 24.21 11.12 -11.08
N THR A 3 23.09 11.08 -10.35
CA THR A 3 23.12 11.23 -8.89
C THR A 3 23.65 9.94 -8.31
N GLY A 4 24.96 9.89 -8.08
CA GLY A 4 25.58 8.79 -7.34
C GLY A 4 24.89 8.67 -6.00
N ILE A 5 24.15 7.58 -5.80
CA ILE A 5 23.58 7.25 -4.49
C ILE A 5 24.77 6.93 -3.60
N THR A 6 25.12 7.87 -2.71
CA THR A 6 26.16 7.66 -1.71
C THR A 6 25.78 6.43 -0.90
N GLN A 7 26.50 5.34 -1.08
CA GLN A 7 26.27 4.10 -0.37
C GLN A 7 26.52 4.36 1.12
N CYS A 8 25.51 4.09 1.95
CA CYS A 8 25.62 4.27 3.38
C CYS A 8 26.57 3.21 3.94
N GLN A 9 27.78 3.60 4.33
CA GLN A 9 28.76 2.67 4.89
C GLN A 9 28.62 2.64 6.41
N HIS A 10 28.38 1.44 6.94
CA HIS A 10 28.23 1.19 8.37
C HIS A 10 29.05 -0.03 8.78
N THR A 11 29.89 0.14 9.80
CA THR A 11 30.56 -0.97 10.49
C THR A 11 29.82 -1.39 11.77
N ALA A 12 28.85 -0.58 12.21
CA ALA A 12 27.97 -0.83 13.34
C ALA A 12 26.60 -0.14 13.07
N PRO A 13 25.53 -0.55 13.77
CA PRO A 13 24.24 0.12 13.66
C PRO A 13 24.35 1.64 13.86
N PRO A 14 23.63 2.47 13.07
CA PRO A 14 23.63 3.91 13.24
C PRO A 14 23.23 4.32 14.66
N THR A 15 23.91 5.32 15.22
CA THR A 15 23.57 5.88 16.54
C THR A 15 22.29 6.71 16.50
N ASP A 16 22.00 7.34 15.36
CA ASP A 16 20.73 8.02 15.12
C ASP A 16 19.61 7.02 14.82
N ARG A 17 18.67 6.91 15.76
CA ARG A 17 17.46 6.08 15.61
C ARG A 17 16.54 6.51 14.46
N PHE A 18 16.71 7.72 13.94
CA PHE A 18 15.92 8.25 12.82
C PHE A 18 16.60 8.06 11.46
N HIS A 19 17.77 7.43 11.43
CA HIS A 19 18.48 7.13 10.21
C HIS A 19 17.78 6.06 9.37
N THR A 20 17.61 6.33 8.09
CA THR A 20 17.28 5.33 7.06
C THR A 20 18.37 5.38 6.00
N CYS A 21 18.98 4.25 5.67
CA CYS A 21 20.00 4.25 4.61
C CYS A 21 19.35 4.65 3.27
N PRO A 22 20.02 5.48 2.45
CA PRO A 22 19.63 5.67 1.07
C PRO A 22 19.55 4.32 0.33
N HIS A 23 18.57 4.18 -0.55
CA HIS A 23 18.39 2.99 -1.38
C HIS A 23 17.77 3.35 -2.73
N PRO A 24 18.34 2.91 -3.87
CA PRO A 24 17.87 3.27 -5.20
C PRO A 24 16.38 3.01 -5.43
N HIS A 25 15.86 1.95 -4.82
CA HIS A 25 14.45 1.57 -4.94
C HIS A 25 13.46 2.61 -4.40
N HIS A 26 13.86 3.47 -3.45
CA HIS A 26 12.94 4.42 -2.82
C HIS A 26 13.47 5.86 -2.69
N SER A 27 14.79 6.08 -2.80
CA SER A 27 15.39 7.42 -2.70
C SER A 27 14.88 8.46 -3.70
N PRO A 28 14.42 8.10 -4.92
CA PRO A 28 13.82 9.09 -5.84
C PRO A 28 12.44 9.60 -5.40
N TYR A 29 11.78 8.94 -4.44
CA TYR A 29 10.40 9.24 -4.07
C TYR A 29 10.30 10.14 -2.84
N SER A 30 9.20 10.88 -2.78
CA SER A 30 8.87 11.80 -1.69
C SER A 30 7.35 12.01 -1.60
N GLU A 31 6.90 12.86 -0.69
CA GLU A 31 5.46 13.18 -0.53
C GLU A 31 4.85 13.89 -1.75
N VAL A 32 5.68 14.52 -2.60
CA VAL A 32 5.27 15.17 -3.86
C VAL A 32 5.55 14.32 -5.11
N ASN A 33 6.28 13.21 -4.95
CA ASN A 33 6.64 12.29 -6.03
C ASN A 33 6.52 10.85 -5.49
N LEU A 34 5.30 10.34 -5.44
CA LEU A 34 5.01 9.03 -4.86
C LEU A 34 5.26 7.90 -5.88
N PRO A 35 5.69 6.71 -5.44
CA PRO A 35 5.90 5.58 -6.33
C PRO A 35 4.57 5.14 -6.97
N PRO A 36 4.51 4.95 -8.31
CA PRO A 36 3.28 4.54 -9.00
C PRO A 36 2.65 3.26 -8.41
N LEU A 37 3.47 2.32 -7.93
CA LEU A 37 3.02 1.07 -7.31
C LEU A 37 2.03 1.27 -6.14
N LEU A 38 2.08 2.41 -5.44
CA LEU A 38 1.12 2.73 -4.38
C LEU A 38 -0.31 2.79 -4.91
N PHE A 39 -0.50 3.26 -6.14
CA PHE A 39 -1.82 3.51 -6.70
C PHE A 39 -2.45 2.29 -7.34
N ARG A 40 -1.73 1.18 -7.45
CA ARG A 40 -2.31 -0.06 -7.99
C ARG A 40 -3.34 -0.64 -7.01
N MET A 41 -4.54 -0.96 -7.48
CA MET A 41 -5.61 -1.46 -6.58
C MET A 41 -5.35 -2.87 -6.09
N ASP A 42 -4.98 -3.79 -6.97
CA ASP A 42 -4.72 -5.18 -6.62
C ASP A 42 -3.29 -5.60 -6.96
N ALA A 43 -2.73 -6.46 -6.11
CA ALA A 43 -1.42 -7.06 -6.36
C ALA A 43 -1.42 -7.79 -7.71
N PRO A 44 -0.29 -7.82 -8.44
CA PRO A 44 -0.12 -8.78 -9.52
C PRO A 44 -0.41 -10.19 -9.01
N ILE A 45 -1.00 -11.03 -9.87
CA ILE A 45 -1.24 -12.45 -9.55
C ILE A 45 0.09 -13.08 -9.10
N GLU A 46 0.02 -13.86 -8.01
CA GLU A 46 1.19 -14.47 -7.39
C GLU A 46 2.06 -15.16 -8.44
N GLN A 47 3.31 -14.72 -8.50
CA GLN A 47 4.37 -15.45 -9.19
C GLN A 47 4.92 -16.49 -8.22
N ASP A 48 5.35 -17.62 -8.75
CA ASP A 48 6.13 -18.59 -7.98
C ASP A 48 7.47 -17.94 -7.62
N LEU A 49 7.52 -17.28 -6.47
CA LEU A 49 8.70 -16.58 -5.98
C LEU A 49 9.56 -17.57 -5.20
N PRO A 50 10.90 -17.55 -5.39
CA PRO A 50 11.82 -18.40 -4.62
C PRO A 50 11.70 -18.10 -3.12
N GLU A 51 12.36 -18.87 -2.26
CA GLU A 51 12.45 -18.47 -0.85
C GLU A 51 13.20 -17.13 -0.70
N VAL A 52 12.85 -16.33 0.31
CA VAL A 52 13.60 -15.10 0.62
C VAL A 52 14.90 -15.51 1.32
N PRO A 53 16.09 -15.23 0.75
CA PRO A 53 17.35 -15.63 1.38
C PRO A 53 17.61 -14.81 2.65
N VAL A 54 18.65 -15.20 3.39
CA VAL A 54 19.19 -14.39 4.50
C VAL A 54 20.15 -13.34 3.95
N LEU A 55 20.18 -12.16 4.59
CA LEU A 55 21.10 -11.09 4.24
C LEU A 55 22.51 -11.47 4.65
N VAL A 56 23.45 -11.39 3.71
CA VAL A 56 24.88 -11.65 3.91
C VAL A 56 25.66 -10.35 3.67
N GLU A 57 26.49 -9.97 4.62
CA GLU A 57 27.34 -8.77 4.57
C GLU A 57 28.78 -9.17 4.89
N SER A 58 29.71 -8.95 3.96
CA SER A 58 31.13 -9.36 4.12
C SER A 58 31.30 -10.84 4.47
N ASP A 59 30.60 -11.71 3.73
CA ASP A 59 30.57 -13.17 3.91
C ASP A 59 29.99 -13.69 5.24
N GLU A 60 29.39 -12.80 6.04
CA GLU A 60 28.76 -13.12 7.32
C GLU A 60 27.24 -12.88 7.29
N VAL A 61 26.49 -13.69 8.03
CA VAL A 61 25.02 -13.51 8.14
C VAL A 61 24.73 -12.25 8.95
N ALA A 62 24.02 -11.31 8.35
CA ALA A 62 23.59 -10.11 9.03
C ALA A 62 22.50 -10.42 10.06
N LEU A 63 22.75 -10.04 11.31
CA LEU A 63 21.83 -10.25 12.42
C LEU A 63 21.09 -8.96 12.80
N ASP A 64 19.88 -9.12 13.32
CA ASP A 64 19.14 -8.05 13.99
C ASP A 64 19.61 -7.86 15.44
N HIS A 65 18.99 -6.91 16.16
CA HIS A 65 19.36 -6.60 17.56
C HIS A 65 19.01 -7.71 18.56
N GLU A 66 18.30 -8.75 18.13
CA GLU A 66 18.00 -9.95 18.92
C GLU A 66 18.91 -11.12 18.54
N GLY A 67 19.88 -10.92 17.65
CA GLY A 67 20.78 -11.95 17.16
C GLY A 67 20.13 -12.90 16.13
N LYS A 68 18.99 -12.50 15.53
CA LYS A 68 18.29 -13.31 14.53
C LYS A 68 18.72 -12.94 13.11
N PRO A 69 18.84 -13.90 12.19
CA PRO A 69 19.13 -13.63 10.78
C PRO A 69 18.10 -12.69 10.16
N ILE A 70 18.58 -11.68 9.45
CA ILE A 70 17.74 -10.75 8.69
C ILE A 70 17.42 -11.36 7.33
N ARG A 71 16.16 -11.30 6.90
CA ARG A 71 15.76 -11.70 5.54
C ARG A 71 16.18 -10.64 4.51
N ASP A 72 16.70 -11.09 3.38
CA ASP A 72 17.21 -10.24 2.31
C ASP A 72 16.10 -9.84 1.34
N PHE A 73 15.55 -8.66 1.55
CA PHE A 73 14.69 -8.00 0.58
C PHE A 73 15.54 -6.94 -0.13
N PRO A 74 15.89 -7.12 -1.41
CA PRO A 74 16.87 -6.28 -2.11
C PRO A 74 16.40 -4.84 -2.33
N PHE A 75 15.14 -4.53 -2.03
CA PHE A 75 14.58 -3.17 -2.09
C PHE A 75 14.55 -2.46 -0.74
N LEU A 76 14.82 -3.17 0.37
CA LEU A 76 14.87 -2.60 1.71
C LEU A 76 16.26 -2.06 2.00
N PRO A 77 16.36 -0.88 2.65
CA PRO A 77 17.65 -0.39 3.12
C PRO A 77 18.16 -1.27 4.27
N ARG A 78 19.48 -1.24 4.50
CA ARG A 78 20.10 -1.98 5.60
C ARG A 78 19.56 -1.54 6.96
N TYR A 79 19.50 -0.23 7.19
CA TYR A 79 18.94 0.37 8.39
C TYR A 79 17.72 1.24 8.06
N ILE A 80 16.70 1.14 8.89
CA ILE A 80 15.43 1.86 8.77
C ILE A 80 15.23 2.70 10.03
N THR A 81 14.71 3.93 9.88
CA THR A 81 14.30 4.76 11.00
C THR A 81 13.31 4.03 11.91
N CYS A 82 13.28 4.33 13.20
CA CYS A 82 12.21 3.82 14.07
C CYS A 82 10.88 4.57 13.88
N SER A 83 10.88 5.63 13.06
CA SER A 83 9.67 6.35 12.69
C SER A 83 9.49 6.48 11.17
N PRO A 84 9.34 5.37 10.43
CA PRO A 84 9.22 5.45 8.97
C PRO A 84 7.86 6.07 8.59
N VAL A 85 7.85 6.87 7.52
CA VAL A 85 6.63 7.49 6.99
C VAL A 85 5.70 6.43 6.41
N GLY A 86 4.38 6.64 6.55
CA GLY A 86 3.40 5.60 6.23
C GLY A 86 3.33 5.21 4.75
N TRP A 87 3.50 6.17 3.83
CA TRP A 87 3.53 5.86 2.40
C TRP A 87 4.73 4.98 2.01
N LEU A 88 5.89 5.18 2.65
CA LEU A 88 7.10 4.38 2.38
C LEU A 88 6.94 2.95 2.91
N LEU A 89 6.35 2.81 4.12
CA LEU A 89 5.95 1.50 4.64
C LEU A 89 4.98 0.79 3.69
N GLU A 90 3.98 1.50 3.17
CA GLU A 90 3.01 0.96 2.21
C GLU A 90 3.71 0.50 0.93
N TYR A 91 4.63 1.31 0.41
CA TYR A 91 5.39 1.02 -0.81
C TYR A 91 6.24 -0.25 -0.65
N TRP A 92 7.01 -0.37 0.43
CA TRP A 92 7.80 -1.58 0.69
C TRP A 92 6.92 -2.83 0.80
N MET A 93 5.80 -2.73 1.52
CA MET A 93 4.86 -3.85 1.70
C MET A 93 4.13 -4.24 0.40
N ARG A 94 4.11 -3.37 -0.60
CA ARG A 94 3.59 -3.66 -1.95
C ARG A 94 4.66 -4.17 -2.90
N SER A 95 5.93 -3.94 -2.60
CA SER A 95 7.05 -4.37 -3.44
C SER A 95 7.21 -5.88 -3.43
N ASP A 96 6.87 -6.53 -2.32
CA ASP A 96 6.90 -7.98 -2.17
C ASP A 96 5.87 -8.44 -1.14
N ASN A 97 4.99 -9.36 -1.52
CA ASN A 97 3.90 -9.83 -0.68
C ASN A 97 4.36 -10.73 0.49
N ARG A 98 5.61 -11.22 0.46
CA ARG A 98 6.24 -12.00 1.54
C ARG A 98 6.80 -11.12 2.65
N LEU A 99 6.88 -9.80 2.43
CA LEU A 99 7.37 -8.85 3.42
C LEU A 99 6.37 -8.72 4.58
N ALA A 100 6.86 -8.75 5.82
CA ALA A 100 6.07 -8.54 7.01
C ALA A 100 6.68 -7.42 7.88
N TYR A 101 5.90 -6.90 8.83
CA TYR A 101 6.36 -5.86 9.74
C TYR A 101 7.59 -6.26 10.56
N ARG A 102 7.73 -7.56 10.89
CA ARG A 102 8.91 -8.09 11.57
C ARG A 102 10.21 -7.85 10.80
N ASP A 103 10.18 -7.88 9.47
CA ASP A 103 11.38 -7.69 8.63
C ASP A 103 11.80 -6.22 8.59
N ILE A 104 10.81 -5.32 8.55
CA ILE A 104 11.05 -3.88 8.69
C ILE A 104 11.61 -3.59 10.09
N ARG A 105 11.02 -4.20 11.14
CA ARG A 105 11.48 -4.06 12.52
C ARG A 105 12.88 -4.65 12.74
N ALA A 106 13.26 -5.72 12.06
CA ALA A 106 14.59 -6.31 12.14
C ALA A 106 15.68 -5.30 11.70
N ARG A 107 15.34 -4.41 10.76
CA ARG A 107 16.24 -3.38 10.19
C ARG A 107 16.20 -2.04 10.92
N MET A 108 15.35 -1.87 11.93
CA MET A 108 15.19 -0.58 12.60
C MET A 108 16.41 -0.17 13.44
N ALA A 109 16.93 1.06 13.26
CA ALA A 109 18.15 1.56 13.90
C ALA A 109 18.05 1.85 15.42
N CYS A 110 16.95 1.49 16.10
CA CYS A 110 16.81 1.72 17.54
C CYS A 110 16.79 0.42 18.37
N PRO A 111 17.14 0.52 19.67
CA PRO A 111 16.99 -0.57 20.63
C PRO A 111 15.57 -1.14 20.66
N VAL A 112 15.44 -2.43 20.99
CA VAL A 112 14.16 -3.18 21.02
C VAL A 112 13.05 -2.43 21.78
N ARG A 113 13.37 -1.84 22.95
CA ARG A 113 12.42 -1.08 23.78
C ARG A 113 11.82 0.16 23.11
N LEU A 114 12.46 0.68 22.06
CA LEU A 114 12.00 1.86 21.31
C LEU A 114 11.37 1.49 19.97
N LYS A 115 11.42 0.22 19.56
CA LYS A 115 10.82 -0.21 18.29
C LYS A 115 9.29 -0.14 18.41
N PRO A 116 8.60 0.49 17.45
CA PRO A 116 7.15 0.45 17.41
C PRO A 116 6.65 -1.01 17.29
N ALA A 117 5.50 -1.26 17.91
CA ALA A 117 4.76 -2.49 17.69
C ALA A 117 4.26 -2.59 16.24
N GLU A 118 4.03 -3.79 15.74
CA GLU A 118 3.54 -4.00 14.36
C GLU A 118 2.20 -3.30 14.12
N ASN A 119 1.30 -3.29 15.10
CA ASN A 119 0.05 -2.55 15.00
C ASN A 119 0.27 -1.04 14.84
N ALA A 120 1.28 -0.46 15.50
CA ALA A 120 1.59 0.96 15.34
C ALA A 120 2.07 1.28 13.92
N LEU A 121 2.84 0.38 13.29
CA LEU A 121 3.24 0.50 11.88
C LEU A 121 2.04 0.36 10.94
N ASN A 122 1.14 -0.58 11.22
CA ASN A 122 -0.09 -0.74 10.44
C ASN A 122 -0.99 0.50 10.52
N MET A 123 -1.22 1.03 11.73
CA MET A 123 -2.01 2.25 11.93
C MET A 123 -1.37 3.46 11.25
N ARG A 124 -0.04 3.51 11.20
CA ARG A 124 0.67 4.56 10.47
C ARG A 124 0.48 4.46 8.96
N ARG A 125 0.54 3.26 8.37
CA ARG A 125 0.22 3.04 6.95
C ARG A 125 -1.21 3.49 6.63
N GLU A 126 -2.16 3.18 7.51
CA GLU A 126 -3.55 3.63 7.35
C GLU A 126 -3.65 5.16 7.38
N ARG A 127 -3.07 5.81 8.40
CA ARG A 127 -3.18 7.25 8.61
C ARG A 127 -2.42 8.09 7.58
N ASP A 128 -1.19 7.72 7.25
CA ASP A 128 -0.25 8.56 6.49
C ASP A 128 -0.07 8.10 5.04
N GLY A 129 -0.79 7.06 4.62
CA GLY A 129 -0.71 6.53 3.25
C GLY A 129 -2.08 6.15 2.70
N ARG A 130 -2.68 5.09 3.24
CA ARG A 130 -3.90 4.50 2.65
C ARG A 130 -5.10 5.44 2.69
N ARG A 131 -5.41 6.05 3.84
CA ARG A 131 -6.56 6.96 3.98
C ARG A 131 -6.43 8.22 3.10
N PRO A 132 -5.33 9.01 3.16
CA PRO A 132 -5.24 10.25 2.37
C PRO A 132 -5.17 10.00 0.86
N LEU A 133 -4.63 8.86 0.42
CA LEU A 133 -4.51 8.53 -1.00
C LEU A 133 -5.61 7.57 -1.48
N HIS A 134 -6.58 7.21 -0.63
CA HIS A 134 -7.62 6.20 -0.89
C HIS A 134 -7.05 4.89 -1.46
N LEU A 135 -5.92 4.44 -0.95
CA LEU A 135 -5.25 3.23 -1.45
C LEU A 135 -6.04 1.99 -1.06
N SER A 136 -6.05 1.04 -1.98
CA SER A 136 -6.52 -0.33 -1.72
C SER A 136 -5.64 -1.03 -0.68
N CYS A 137 -6.21 -2.00 0.05
CA CYS A 137 -5.45 -2.84 0.96
C CYS A 137 -4.90 -4.08 0.26
N TRP A 138 -3.59 -4.12 0.03
CA TRP A 138 -2.91 -5.35 -0.37
C TRP A 138 -2.68 -6.20 0.87
N THR A 139 -3.47 -7.25 1.03
CA THR A 139 -3.26 -8.20 2.13
C THR A 139 -3.54 -9.62 1.68
N ASN A 140 -2.50 -10.46 1.64
CA ASN A 140 -2.61 -11.90 1.35
C ASN A 140 -3.56 -12.63 2.32
N ARG A 141 -3.76 -12.12 3.55
CA ARG A 141 -4.64 -12.72 4.56
C ARG A 141 -6.09 -12.22 4.55
N ARG A 142 -6.40 -11.08 3.94
CA ARG A 142 -7.81 -10.60 3.78
C ARG A 142 -8.35 -10.83 2.37
N GLY A 143 -7.51 -11.29 1.46
CA GLY A 143 -7.89 -11.77 0.13
C GLY A 143 -8.47 -13.18 0.11
N THR A 144 -8.78 -13.80 1.27
CA THR A 144 -9.63 -15.00 1.25
C THR A 144 -11.00 -14.59 0.69
N PRO A 145 -11.48 -15.22 -0.39
CA PRO A 145 -12.83 -15.00 -0.89
C PRO A 145 -13.81 -15.12 0.29
N GLY A 146 -14.56 -14.05 0.59
CA GLY A 146 -15.54 -14.03 1.67
C GLY A 146 -15.21 -13.21 2.93
N ARG A 147 -14.06 -12.54 3.05
CA ARG A 147 -13.80 -11.58 4.15
C ARG A 147 -13.67 -10.14 3.66
N ILE A 148 -14.77 -9.60 3.16
CA ILE A 148 -14.92 -8.16 2.88
C ILE A 148 -15.27 -7.48 4.21
N ASN A 149 -14.55 -6.41 4.54
CA ASN A 149 -14.76 -5.65 5.77
C ASN A 149 -15.33 -4.26 5.43
N LYS A 150 -15.90 -3.57 6.43
CA LYS A 150 -16.40 -2.19 6.29
C LYS A 150 -15.38 -1.25 5.62
N ILE A 151 -14.10 -1.39 5.96
CA ILE A 151 -13.02 -0.56 5.41
C ILE A 151 -12.78 -0.79 3.91
N ASP A 152 -13.15 -1.95 3.36
CA ASP A 152 -13.07 -2.21 1.92
C ASP A 152 -14.18 -1.46 1.18
N ILE A 153 -15.38 -1.39 1.77
CA ILE A 153 -16.52 -0.62 1.25
C ILE A 153 -16.25 0.89 1.32
N GLU A 154 -15.76 1.37 2.47
CA GLU A 154 -15.38 2.78 2.64
C GLU A 154 -14.32 3.22 1.62
N ARG A 155 -13.47 2.31 1.14
CA ARG A 155 -12.49 2.65 0.10
C ARG A 155 -13.10 2.66 -1.28
N VAL A 156 -13.91 1.66 -1.61
CA VAL A 156 -14.63 1.58 -2.89
C VAL A 156 -15.52 2.80 -3.13
N GLU A 157 -16.09 3.38 -2.06
CA GLU A 157 -16.85 4.64 -2.09
C GLU A 157 -16.08 5.80 -2.75
N HIS A 158 -14.74 5.76 -2.74
CA HIS A 158 -13.87 6.80 -3.30
C HIS A 158 -13.36 6.48 -4.70
N TRP A 159 -13.80 5.37 -5.32
CA TRP A 159 -13.27 4.89 -6.58
C TRP A 159 -14.33 4.95 -7.68
N SER A 160 -13.95 5.47 -8.85
CA SER A 160 -14.79 5.38 -10.05
C SER A 160 -14.75 3.98 -10.67
N ILE A 161 -15.73 3.70 -11.53
CA ILE A 161 -15.76 2.47 -12.34
C ILE A 161 -14.49 2.38 -13.21
N ASP A 162 -14.05 3.48 -13.81
CA ASP A 162 -12.83 3.51 -14.63
C ASP A 162 -11.56 3.29 -13.80
N GLN A 163 -11.48 3.82 -12.59
CA GLN A 163 -10.37 3.52 -11.67
C GLN A 163 -10.27 2.02 -11.38
N ALA A 164 -11.40 1.35 -11.12
CA ALA A 164 -11.44 -0.09 -10.97
C ALA A 164 -11.06 -0.82 -12.28
N ARG A 165 -11.59 -0.36 -13.43
CA ARG A 165 -11.30 -0.92 -14.75
C ARG A 165 -9.81 -0.89 -15.08
N PHE A 166 -9.12 0.20 -14.74
CA PHE A 166 -7.69 0.40 -14.96
C PHE A 166 -6.82 -0.01 -13.77
N ASN A 167 -7.39 -0.73 -12.78
CA ASN A 167 -6.69 -1.26 -11.60
C ASN A 167 -5.88 -0.18 -10.83
N THR A 168 -6.44 1.02 -10.68
CA THR A 168 -5.71 2.18 -10.19
C THR A 168 -6.52 3.14 -9.35
N THR A 169 -5.92 3.68 -8.30
CA THR A 169 -6.45 4.77 -7.48
C THR A 169 -5.89 6.14 -7.91
N MET A 170 -5.16 6.19 -9.03
CA MET A 170 -4.82 7.45 -9.72
C MET A 170 -6.09 8.11 -10.26
N ASN A 171 -6.03 9.42 -10.50
CA ASN A 171 -7.15 10.12 -11.13
C ASN A 171 -7.24 9.72 -12.60
N ILE A 172 -8.46 9.59 -13.12
CA ILE A 172 -8.70 9.41 -14.56
C ILE A 172 -8.87 10.79 -15.18
N VAL A 173 -8.08 11.09 -16.21
CA VAL A 173 -8.23 12.31 -17.01
C VAL A 173 -9.11 11.98 -18.20
N TYR A 174 -10.18 12.74 -18.38
CA TYR A 174 -11.15 12.56 -19.47
C TYR A 174 -10.99 13.66 -20.53
N ALA A 175 -11.32 13.35 -21.78
CA ALA A 175 -11.14 14.25 -22.92
C ALA A 175 -11.90 15.59 -22.85
N ASP A 176 -13.01 15.63 -22.12
CA ASP A 176 -13.91 16.79 -22.01
C ASP A 176 -13.96 17.38 -20.58
N GLY A 177 -13.04 16.98 -19.70
CA GLY A 177 -13.01 17.46 -18.32
C GLY A 177 -13.93 16.71 -17.34
N GLY A 178 -14.59 15.61 -17.73
CA GLY A 178 -15.21 14.71 -16.74
C GLY A 178 -16.27 13.70 -17.22
N SER A 179 -16.65 13.70 -18.49
CA SER A 179 -17.73 12.84 -19.02
C SER A 179 -17.39 12.08 -20.31
N GLY A 180 -16.22 12.34 -20.89
CA GLY A 180 -15.79 11.83 -22.17
C GLY A 180 -15.02 10.52 -22.04
N ALA A 181 -14.33 10.13 -23.11
CA ALA A 181 -13.47 8.97 -23.05
C ALA A 181 -12.28 9.21 -22.09
N PRO A 182 -11.90 8.22 -21.26
CA PRO A 182 -10.64 8.24 -20.52
C PRO A 182 -9.46 8.43 -21.48
N LEU A 183 -8.51 9.30 -21.11
CA LEU A 183 -7.31 9.57 -21.90
C LEU A 183 -6.04 9.01 -21.24
N CYS A 184 -5.86 9.29 -19.94
CA CYS A 184 -4.68 8.90 -19.19
C CYS A 184 -4.95 8.83 -17.68
N LEU A 185 -3.98 8.29 -16.96
CA LEU A 185 -3.95 8.30 -15.50
C LEU A 185 -3.11 9.50 -15.04
N ALA A 186 -3.56 10.23 -14.03
CA ALA A 186 -2.78 11.27 -13.37
C ALA A 186 -2.47 10.84 -11.94
N ASP A 187 -1.20 10.88 -11.56
CA ASP A 187 -0.78 10.54 -10.20
C ASP A 187 -1.33 11.50 -9.14
N ARG A 188 -1.19 11.08 -7.89
CA ARG A 188 -1.58 11.83 -6.71
C ARG A 188 -0.37 11.98 -5.80
N ALA A 189 -0.41 12.98 -4.94
CA ALA A 189 0.61 13.26 -3.96
C ALA A 189 -0.01 13.53 -2.59
N LEU A 190 0.81 13.50 -1.54
CA LEU A 190 0.42 13.89 -0.18
C LEU A 190 0.60 15.39 0.06
N ALA A 191 1.32 16.08 -0.81
CA ALA A 191 1.53 17.51 -0.81
C ALA A 191 1.33 18.08 -2.22
N SER A 192 1.24 19.40 -2.36
CA SER A 192 1.03 20.06 -3.65
C SER A 192 2.10 19.67 -4.67
N HIS A 193 1.68 19.15 -5.82
CA HIS A 193 2.55 18.71 -6.90
C HIS A 193 1.95 19.05 -8.27
N SER A 194 2.78 18.90 -9.30
CA SER A 194 2.30 18.87 -10.69
C SER A 194 2.10 17.41 -11.09
N PRO A 195 0.88 16.97 -11.46
CA PRO A 195 0.64 15.57 -11.76
C PRO A 195 1.45 15.06 -12.95
N THR A 196 1.98 13.84 -12.82
CA THR A 196 2.55 13.10 -13.94
C THR A 196 1.48 12.21 -14.56
N ASN A 197 1.45 12.19 -15.90
CA ASN A 197 0.50 11.37 -16.65
C ASN A 197 1.10 10.03 -17.06
N TYR A 198 0.29 8.97 -16.98
CA TYR A 198 0.64 7.61 -17.35
C TYR A 198 -0.39 7.06 -18.35
N PRO A 199 0.00 6.11 -19.22
CA PRO A 199 -0.96 5.37 -20.06
C PRO A 199 -2.07 4.70 -19.22
N LEU A 200 -3.27 4.62 -19.76
CA LEU A 200 -4.43 3.98 -19.08
C LEU A 200 -4.14 2.52 -18.69
N ASP A 201 -3.34 1.83 -19.49
CA ASP A 201 -2.98 0.43 -19.29
C ASP A 201 -1.76 0.22 -18.38
N PHE A 202 -1.22 1.27 -17.75
CA PHE A 202 0.01 1.20 -16.93
C PHE A 202 -0.04 0.11 -15.83
N PHE A 203 -1.22 -0.13 -15.23
CA PHE A 203 -1.40 -1.16 -14.18
C PHE A 203 -2.08 -2.44 -14.69
N LEU A 204 -2.38 -2.53 -15.98
CA LEU A 204 -2.94 -3.72 -16.62
C LEU A 204 -1.79 -4.65 -17.02
N THR A 205 -1.64 -5.76 -16.32
CA THR A 205 -0.46 -6.64 -16.47
C THR A 205 -0.71 -7.67 -17.57
N GLN A 206 0.16 -7.73 -18.58
CA GLN A 206 0.24 -8.79 -19.61
C GLN A 206 -1.00 -9.00 -20.50
N GLY A 207 -1.62 -7.93 -20.99
CA GLY A 207 -2.65 -8.06 -22.03
C GLY A 207 -3.96 -8.71 -21.58
N ARG A 208 -4.14 -8.95 -20.28
CA ARG A 208 -5.45 -9.30 -19.71
C ARG A 208 -6.25 -8.02 -19.55
N GLY A 209 -7.02 -7.71 -20.58
CA GLY A 209 -8.08 -6.74 -20.50
C GLY A 209 -9.08 -7.22 -19.45
N GLU A 210 -9.36 -6.35 -18.50
CA GLU A 210 -10.45 -6.46 -17.54
C GLU A 210 -10.24 -7.52 -16.46
N ILE A 211 -10.45 -7.10 -15.21
CA ILE A 211 -10.98 -7.84 -14.05
C ILE A 211 -10.40 -7.11 -12.85
N PRO A 212 -11.11 -6.09 -12.32
CA PRO A 212 -10.97 -5.75 -10.90
C PRO A 212 -11.04 -7.07 -10.13
N SER A 213 -10.17 -7.31 -9.14
CA SER A 213 -10.19 -8.60 -8.44
C SER A 213 -11.59 -8.93 -7.91
N GLU A 214 -11.88 -10.21 -7.71
CA GLU A 214 -13.13 -10.66 -7.08
C GLU A 214 -13.44 -9.86 -5.81
N ARG A 215 -12.40 -9.50 -5.03
CA ARG A 215 -12.52 -8.64 -3.85
C ARG A 215 -13.01 -7.23 -4.19
N VAL A 216 -12.42 -6.57 -5.18
CA VAL A 216 -12.84 -5.22 -5.61
C VAL A 216 -14.27 -5.27 -6.14
N TRP A 217 -14.57 -6.24 -7.00
CA TRP A 217 -15.89 -6.41 -7.60
C TRP A 217 -16.97 -6.67 -6.54
N ALA A 218 -16.72 -7.59 -5.62
CA ALA A 218 -17.64 -7.88 -4.53
C ALA A 218 -17.79 -6.69 -3.56
N SER A 219 -16.72 -5.92 -3.31
CA SER A 219 -16.80 -4.69 -2.51
C SER A 219 -17.65 -3.62 -3.19
N GLN A 220 -17.50 -3.43 -4.51
CA GLN A 220 -18.33 -2.52 -5.30
C GLN A 220 -19.80 -2.91 -5.27
N ASN A 221 -20.12 -4.19 -5.48
CA ASN A 221 -21.51 -4.65 -5.43
C ASN A 221 -22.15 -4.43 -4.05
N ILE A 222 -21.42 -4.71 -2.97
CA ILE A 222 -21.90 -4.45 -1.61
C ILE A 222 -22.14 -2.94 -1.43
N PHE A 223 -21.20 -2.10 -1.86
CA PHE A 223 -21.34 -0.64 -1.78
C PHE A 223 -22.58 -0.13 -2.54
N PHE A 224 -22.78 -0.56 -3.79
CA PHE A 224 -23.94 -0.14 -4.58
C PHE A 224 -25.25 -0.57 -3.93
N ARG A 225 -25.36 -1.83 -3.52
CA ARG A 225 -26.55 -2.34 -2.83
C ARG A 225 -26.85 -1.56 -1.55
N LEU A 226 -25.84 -1.27 -0.73
CA LEU A 226 -26.03 -0.50 0.50
C LEU A 226 -26.39 0.98 0.19
N SER A 227 -25.84 1.55 -0.87
CA SER A 227 -26.14 2.92 -1.28
C SER A 227 -27.54 3.08 -1.84
N GLU A 228 -27.99 2.14 -2.69
CA GLU A 228 -29.37 2.08 -3.17
C GLU A 228 -30.34 1.95 -2.01
N ARG A 229 -30.04 1.05 -1.06
CA ARG A 229 -30.87 0.85 0.12
C ARG A 229 -30.96 2.09 1.01
N ALA A 230 -29.84 2.79 1.22
CA ALA A 230 -29.84 4.05 1.96
C ALA A 230 -30.72 5.09 1.27
N ASN A 231 -30.64 5.19 -0.06
CA ASN A 231 -31.48 6.07 -0.86
C ASN A 231 -32.97 5.72 -0.74
N GLU A 232 -33.35 4.43 -0.82
CA GLU A 232 -34.74 3.97 -0.60
C GLU A 232 -35.30 4.38 0.76
N LEU A 233 -34.46 4.40 1.80
CA LEU A 233 -34.82 4.78 3.16
C LEU A 233 -34.69 6.30 3.42
N GLY A 234 -34.28 7.09 2.42
CA GLY A 234 -34.07 8.53 2.56
C GLY A 234 -32.88 8.91 3.45
N LEU A 235 -31.89 8.03 3.59
CA LEU A 235 -30.67 8.23 4.37
C LEU A 235 -29.59 8.95 3.55
N GLY A 236 -28.74 9.72 4.21
CA GLY A 236 -27.67 10.49 3.55
C GLY A 236 -26.44 9.65 3.21
N SER A 237 -26.30 8.48 3.83
CA SER A 237 -25.18 7.57 3.61
C SER A 237 -25.58 6.13 3.92
N TRP A 238 -24.97 5.19 3.20
CA TRP A 238 -25.03 3.76 3.53
C TRP A 238 -24.54 3.43 4.95
N LYS A 239 -23.74 4.32 5.55
CA LYS A 239 -23.23 4.19 6.93
C LYS A 239 -24.33 4.34 7.99
N GLU A 240 -25.47 4.92 7.63
CA GLU A 240 -26.63 5.15 8.51
C GLU A 240 -27.62 3.98 8.51
N LEU A 241 -27.37 2.93 7.70
CA LEU A 241 -28.25 1.78 7.62
C LEU A 241 -28.37 1.03 8.96
N PRO A 242 -29.60 0.75 9.44
CA PRO A 242 -29.83 0.04 10.69
C PRO A 242 -29.50 -1.46 10.52
N GLU A 243 -28.32 -1.88 10.97
CA GLU A 243 -27.89 -3.29 11.15
C GLU A 243 -27.99 -4.25 9.94
N GLU A 244 -28.18 -3.75 8.72
CA GLU A 244 -28.19 -4.55 7.47
C GLU A 244 -26.77 -4.87 6.94
N TRP A 245 -25.75 -4.78 7.81
CA TRP A 245 -24.37 -5.03 7.41
C TRP A 245 -24.14 -6.53 7.17
N PRO A 246 -23.33 -6.92 6.17
CA PRO A 246 -22.91 -8.31 6.02
C PRO A 246 -22.38 -8.86 7.34
N ASP A 247 -22.66 -10.13 7.67
CA ASP A 247 -22.23 -10.73 8.94
C ASP A 247 -20.70 -10.62 9.16
N THR A 248 -19.92 -10.54 8.08
CA THR A 248 -18.47 -10.30 8.11
C THR A 248 -18.07 -8.97 8.77
N PHE A 249 -18.98 -7.98 8.83
CA PHE A 249 -18.75 -6.67 9.44
C PHE A 249 -19.01 -6.70 10.96
N ARG A 250 -19.82 -7.64 11.45
CA ARG A 250 -20.18 -7.76 12.88
C ARG A 250 -18.99 -8.06 13.78
N HIS A 251 -17.88 -8.56 13.22
CA HIS A 251 -16.66 -8.86 13.97
C HIS A 251 -15.78 -7.64 14.34
N ASN A 252 -16.20 -6.40 14.05
CA ASN A 252 -15.44 -5.19 14.41
C ASN A 252 -16.24 -4.16 15.23
N VAL A 253 -17.41 -4.51 15.78
CA VAL A 253 -18.23 -3.55 16.55
C VAL A 253 -17.86 -3.49 18.05
N ASN A 254 -16.99 -4.39 18.54
CA ASN A 254 -16.58 -4.44 19.96
C ASN A 254 -15.06 -4.47 20.18
N ARG A 255 -14.32 -3.50 19.64
CA ARG A 255 -12.95 -3.18 20.11
C ARG A 255 -12.62 -1.70 20.00
#